data_AF-A0A844A642-F1
#
_entry.id   AF-A0A844A642-F1
#
_cell.length_a   1.000
_cell.length_b   1.000
_cell.length_c   1.000
_cell.angle_alpha   90.00
_cell.angle_beta   90.00
_cell.angle_gamma   90.00
#
_symmetry.space_group_name_H-M   'P 1'
#
loop_
_entity.id
_entity.type
_entity.pdbx_description
1 polymer ?
#
loop_
_entity_poly.entity_id
_entity_poly.type
_entity_poly.pdbx_seq_one_letter_code
_entity_poly.pdbx_strand_id
1 'polypeptide(L)'
;PRSMTLAPHEFIRRFLLHCLPDGFHRIRHYGFLANGIRRARLAVIRRLLADAPPQRRRAEGSQSGHQRDRFDPSVCPCCGGILRITARLPRARAWPDTS
;
A
#
# COMPACT_ATOMS: atom_id res chain seq x y z
N PRO A 1 8.96 -28.91 -20.78
CA PRO A 1 7.88 -28.31 -21.59
C PRO A 1 6.89 -29.37 -22.10
N ARG A 2 5.63 -29.32 -21.66
CA ARG A 2 4.55 -30.14 -22.25
C ARG A 2 3.83 -29.30 -23.31
N SER A 3 3.79 -29.76 -24.54
CA SER A 3 3.00 -29.15 -25.61
C SER A 3 1.56 -29.68 -25.54
N MET A 4 0.59 -28.78 -25.60
CA MET A 4 -0.83 -29.10 -25.68
C MET A 4 -1.45 -28.23 -26.76
N THR A 5 -2.20 -28.85 -27.67
CA THR A 5 -2.98 -28.14 -28.68
C THR A 5 -4.33 -27.77 -28.07
N LEU A 6 -4.65 -26.47 -28.03
CA LEU A 6 -5.92 -25.95 -27.53
C LEU A 6 -6.72 -25.34 -28.68
N ALA A 7 -8.04 -25.47 -28.59
CA ALA A 7 -8.93 -24.73 -29.49
C ALA A 7 -8.73 -23.21 -29.30
N PRO A 8 -8.91 -22.38 -30.35
CA PRO A 8 -8.60 -20.94 -30.29
C PRO A 8 -9.30 -20.20 -29.14
N HIS A 9 -10.57 -20.52 -28.87
CA HIS A 9 -11.35 -19.89 -27.80
C HIS A 9 -10.78 -20.19 -26.40
N GLU A 10 -10.32 -21.42 -26.17
CA GLU A 10 -9.78 -21.85 -24.89
C GLU A 10 -8.38 -21.25 -24.65
N PHE A 11 -7.59 -21.06 -25.71
CA PHE A 11 -6.33 -20.34 -25.63
C PHE A 11 -6.56 -18.89 -25.19
N ILE A 12 -7.46 -18.16 -25.86
CA ILE A 12 -7.75 -16.75 -25.53
C ILE A 12 -8.24 -16.65 -24.09
N ARG A 13 -9.16 -17.53 -23.66
CA ARG A 13 -9.68 -17.56 -22.29
C ARG A 13 -8.56 -17.71 -21.26
N ARG A 14 -7.65 -18.67 -21.44
CA ARG A 14 -6.52 -18.89 -20.51
C ARG A 14 -5.50 -17.76 -20.54
N PHE A 15 -5.23 -17.22 -21.72
CA PHE A 15 -4.29 -16.12 -21.89
C PHE A 15 -4.76 -14.86 -21.14
N LEU A 16 -6.04 -14.51 -21.29
CA LEU A 16 -6.61 -13.33 -20.63
C LEU A 16 -6.67 -13.45 -19.10
N LEU A 17 -6.69 -14.65 -18.52
CA LEU A 17 -6.55 -14.83 -17.06
C LEU A 17 -5.17 -14.40 -16.53
N HIS A 18 -4.16 -14.34 -17.40
CA HIS A 18 -2.80 -13.96 -17.04
C HIS A 18 -2.44 -12.53 -17.47
N CYS A 19 -3.21 -11.95 -18.39
CA CYS A 19 -3.12 -10.54 -18.75
C CYS A 19 -3.77 -9.69 -17.68
N LEU A 20 -2.98 -8.78 -17.11
CA LEU A 20 -3.51 -7.82 -16.16
C LEU A 20 -4.24 -6.72 -16.96
N PRO A 21 -5.50 -6.37 -16.62
CA PRO A 21 -6.23 -5.35 -17.35
C PRO A 21 -5.51 -4.00 -17.30
N ASP A 22 -5.82 -3.14 -18.28
CA ASP A 22 -5.22 -1.82 -18.32
C ASP A 22 -5.52 -1.05 -17.03
N GLY A 23 -4.47 -0.39 -16.54
CA GLY A 23 -4.50 0.35 -15.30
C GLY A 23 -4.32 -0.46 -14.02
N PHE A 24 -4.14 -1.77 -14.11
CA PHE A 24 -3.75 -2.57 -12.96
C PHE A 24 -2.23 -2.75 -12.96
N HIS A 25 -1.60 -2.48 -11.81
CA HIS A 25 -0.19 -2.78 -11.60
C HIS A 25 -0.03 -4.09 -10.84
N ARG A 26 0.78 -5.00 -11.38
CA ARG A 26 1.07 -6.26 -10.72
C ARG A 26 1.92 -5.99 -9.47
N ILE A 27 1.35 -6.22 -8.29
CA ILE A 27 2.08 -6.10 -7.03
C ILE A 27 3.16 -7.19 -6.99
N ARG A 28 4.43 -6.78 -6.93
CA ARG A 28 5.54 -7.72 -6.80
C ARG A 28 5.73 -8.05 -5.32
N HIS A 29 5.62 -9.34 -4.98
CA HIS A 29 5.88 -9.82 -3.62
C HIS A 29 7.38 -10.00 -3.31
N TYR A 30 8.25 -9.79 -4.31
CA TYR A 30 9.71 -9.92 -4.24
C TYR A 30 10.40 -8.83 -5.09
N GLY A 31 11.67 -8.55 -4.80
CA GLY A 31 12.48 -7.51 -5.47
C GLY A 31 12.58 -6.20 -4.68
N PHE A 32 13.27 -5.21 -5.26
CA PHE A 32 13.65 -3.95 -4.59
C PHE A 32 12.47 -3.18 -3.97
N LEU A 33 11.31 -3.17 -4.63
CA LEU A 33 10.10 -2.50 -4.14
C LEU A 33 9.16 -3.42 -3.35
N ALA A 34 9.55 -4.67 -3.09
CA ALA A 34 8.72 -5.58 -2.31
C ALA A 34 8.78 -5.24 -0.82
N ASN A 35 7.62 -5.28 -0.16
CA ASN A 35 7.52 -5.03 1.27
C ASN A 35 7.93 -6.27 2.08
N GLY A 36 9.23 -6.60 2.07
CA GLY A 36 9.78 -7.78 2.77
C GLY A 36 9.62 -7.70 4.30
N ILE A 37 9.58 -6.49 4.86
CA ILE A 37 9.49 -6.23 6.30
C ILE A 37 8.03 -6.28 6.80
N ARG A 38 7.04 -6.36 5.88
CA ARG A 38 5.61 -6.33 6.21
C ARG A 38 5.24 -7.32 7.31
N ARG A 39 5.71 -8.57 7.20
CA ARG A 39 5.35 -9.63 8.17
C ARG A 39 5.79 -9.27 9.59
N ALA A 40 7.05 -8.87 9.75
CA ALA A 40 7.60 -8.47 11.05
C ALA A 40 6.88 -7.23 11.62
N ARG A 41 6.67 -6.18 10.81
CA ARG A 41 5.93 -4.98 11.23
C ARG A 41 4.48 -5.29 11.60
N LEU A 42 3.80 -6.16 10.86
CA LEU A 42 2.43 -6.57 11.19
C LEU A 42 2.35 -7.30 12.53
N ALA A 43 3.33 -8.15 12.85
CA ALA A 43 3.39 -8.81 14.15
C ALA A 43 3.53 -7.79 15.30
N VAL A 44 4.41 -6.80 15.13
CA VAL A 44 4.60 -5.71 16.10
C VAL A 44 3.32 -4.88 16.26
N ILE A 45 2.68 -4.48 15.15
CA ILE A 45 1.43 -3.72 15.18
C ILE A 45 0.34 -4.49 15.93
N ARG A 46 0.18 -5.78 15.65
CA ARG A 46 -0.82 -6.62 16.34
C ARG A 46 -0.55 -6.71 17.83
N ARG A 47 0.72 -6.86 18.23
CA ARG A 47 1.12 -6.85 19.64
C ARG A 47 0.75 -5.52 20.31
N LEU A 48 1.15 -4.40 19.72
CA LEU A 48 0.84 -3.06 20.25
C LEU A 48 -0.67 -2.79 20.34
N LEU A 49 -1.46 -3.31 19.39
CA LEU A 49 -2.92 -3.19 19.42
C LEU A 49 -3.57 -4.12 20.45
N ALA A 50 -3.00 -5.30 20.69
CA ALA A 50 -3.48 -6.23 21.71
C ALA A 50 -3.14 -5.74 23.13
N ASP A 51 -1.99 -5.08 23.29
CA ASP A 51 -1.55 -4.46 24.55
C ASP A 51 -2.24 -3.09 24.80
N ALA A 52 -2.98 -2.57 23.81
CA ALA A 52 -3.75 -1.35 23.99
C ALA A 52 -5.00 -1.65 24.86
N PRO A 53 -5.23 -0.91 25.97
CA PRO A 53 -6.45 -1.07 26.74
C PRO A 53 -7.65 -0.82 25.82
N PRO A 54 -8.77 -1.55 25.99
CA PRO A 54 -9.94 -1.37 25.16
C PRO A 54 -10.38 0.08 25.26
N GLN A 55 -10.15 0.85 24.19
CA GLN A 55 -10.73 2.19 24.09
C GLN A 55 -12.24 1.98 24.06
N ARG A 56 -12.90 2.27 25.19
CA ARG A 56 -14.34 2.41 25.24
C ARG A 56 -14.70 3.37 24.11
N ARG A 57 -15.31 2.83 23.05
CA ARG A 57 -15.90 3.65 21.99
C ARG A 57 -17.02 4.45 22.65
N ARG A 58 -16.71 5.65 23.11
CA ARG A 58 -17.72 6.62 23.48
C ARG A 58 -18.36 7.05 22.17
N ALA A 59 -19.54 6.50 21.90
CA ALA A 59 -20.36 6.84 20.74
C ALA A 59 -20.95 8.23 20.95
N GLU A 60 -20.13 9.27 20.79
CA GLU A 60 -20.60 10.64 20.82
C GLU A 60 -19.94 11.38 19.64
N GLY A 61 -20.79 11.71 18.67
CA GLY A 61 -20.40 12.45 17.47
C GLY A 61 -19.73 13.75 17.87
N SER A 62 -18.45 13.88 17.52
CA SER A 62 -17.73 15.14 17.55
C SER A 62 -16.62 15.02 16.54
N GLN A 63 -16.67 15.91 15.55
CA GLN A 63 -15.69 16.12 14.50
C GLN A 63 -14.32 16.36 15.13
N SER A 64 -13.62 15.27 15.44
CA SER A 64 -12.30 15.31 16.05
C SER A 64 -11.33 15.17 14.89
N GLY A 65 -11.00 16.30 14.26
CA GLY A 65 -9.86 16.35 13.34
C GLY A 65 -8.66 15.81 14.11
N HIS A 66 -8.22 14.60 13.78
CA HIS A 66 -7.01 14.03 14.34
C HIS A 66 -5.90 15.03 14.07
N GLN A 67 -5.49 15.76 15.11
CA GLN A 67 -4.27 16.55 15.10
C GLN A 67 -3.14 15.52 15.05
N ARG A 68 -2.88 15.04 13.84
CA ARG A 68 -1.68 14.27 13.54
C ARG A 68 -0.55 15.19 13.96
N ASP A 69 0.25 14.70 14.90
CA ASP A 69 1.52 15.29 15.26
C ASP A 69 2.17 15.77 13.97
N ARG A 70 2.36 17.09 13.85
CA ARG A 70 2.61 17.74 12.57
C ARG A 70 4.01 17.34 12.15
N PHE A 71 4.14 16.22 11.43
CA PHE A 71 5.41 15.73 10.94
C PHE A 71 6.04 16.84 10.11
N ASP A 72 7.11 17.43 10.64
CA ASP A 72 7.88 18.44 9.93
C ASP A 72 8.90 17.71 9.04
N PRO A 73 8.71 17.72 7.70
CA PRO A 73 9.62 17.04 6.78
C PRO A 73 11.00 17.69 6.70
N SER A 74 11.21 18.84 7.37
CA SER A 74 12.50 19.52 7.45
C SER A 74 13.39 19.03 8.60
N VAL A 75 12.90 18.15 9.49
CA VAL A 75 13.67 17.63 10.63
C VAL A 75 13.80 16.11 10.55
N CYS A 76 15.03 15.60 10.71
CA CYS A 76 15.30 14.17 10.73
C CYS A 76 14.77 13.53 12.02
N PRO A 77 13.84 12.56 11.95
CA PRO A 77 13.29 11.93 13.15
C PRO A 77 14.28 11.03 13.89
N CYS A 78 15.43 10.70 13.29
CA CYS A 78 16.45 9.86 13.93
C CYS A 78 17.46 10.66 14.78
N CYS A 79 17.79 11.89 14.38
CA CYS A 79 18.86 12.67 15.01
C CYS A 79 18.55 14.17 15.19
N GLY A 80 17.39 14.66 14.73
CA GLY A 80 17.01 16.06 14.81
C GLY A 80 17.69 17.00 13.80
N GLY A 81 18.53 16.48 12.91
CA GLY A 81 19.22 17.28 11.88
C GLY A 81 18.28 17.88 10.83
N ILE A 82 18.69 18.97 10.19
CA ILE A 82 17.90 19.67 9.16
C ILE A 82 17.99 18.94 7.81
N LEU A 83 16.83 18.59 7.25
CA LEU A 83 16.65 17.99 5.93
C LEU A 83 16.27 19.06 4.90
N ARG A 84 16.86 18.99 3.71
CA ARG A 84 16.51 19.86 2.57
C ARG A 84 15.67 19.09 1.55
N ILE A 85 14.52 19.63 1.19
CA ILE A 85 13.66 19.06 0.14
C ILE A 85 14.30 19.37 -1.22
N THR A 86 14.74 18.33 -1.93
CA THR A 86 15.35 18.47 -3.27
C THR A 86 14.34 18.36 -4.40
N ALA A 87 13.24 17.65 -4.19
CA ALA A 87 12.14 17.54 -5.14
C ALA A 87 10.82 17.23 -4.45
N ARG A 88 9.71 17.69 -5.05
CA ARG A 88 8.35 17.26 -4.69
C ARG A 88 7.79 16.46 -5.86
N LEU A 89 7.54 15.18 -5.63
CA LEU A 89 6.88 14.35 -6.64
C LEU A 89 5.39 14.67 -6.66
N PRO A 90 4.77 14.77 -7.85
CA PRO A 90 3.32 14.93 -7.94
C PRO A 90 2.62 13.75 -7.26
N ARG A 91 1.51 14.01 -6.58
CA ARG A 91 0.64 12.92 -6.10
C ARG A 91 0.16 12.16 -7.33
N ALA A 92 0.25 10.83 -7.29
CA ALA A 92 -0.28 9.99 -8.36
C ALA A 92 -1.72 10.42 -8.67
N ARG A 93 -2.04 10.63 -9.95
CA ARG A 93 -3.39 10.99 -10.38
C ARG A 93 -4.37 9.93 -9.88
N ALA A 94 -5.57 10.36 -9.49
CA ALA A 94 -6.69 9.45 -9.38
C ALA A 94 -6.86 8.75 -10.73
N TRP A 95 -7.07 7.43 -10.69
CA TRP A 95 -7.36 6.64 -11.87
C TRP A 95 -8.58 7.25 -12.57
N PRO A 96 -8.54 7.47 -13.91
CA PRO A 96 -9.73 7.89 -14.62
C PRO A 96 -10.81 6.83 -14.43
N ASP A 97 -12.02 7.28 -14.13
CA ASP A 97 -13.22 6.44 -14.13
C ASP A 97 -13.44 5.96 -15.56
N THR A 98 -13.18 4.69 -15.82
CA THR A 98 -13.55 4.04 -17.08
C THR A 98 -14.93 3.42 -16.87
N SER A 99 -15.95 4.29 -16.95
CA SER A 99 -17.33 3.90 -17.22
C SER A 99 -17.59 3.89 -18.73
#